data_AF-A0A7C6IU77-F1
#
_entry.id   AF-A0A7C6IU77-F1
#
_cell.length_a   1.000
_cell.length_b   1.000
_cell.length_c   1.000
_cell.angle_alpha   90.00
_cell.angle_beta   90.00
_cell.angle_gamma   90.00
#
_symmetry.space_group_name_H-M   'P 1'
#
loop_
_entity.id
_entity.type
_entity.pdbx_description
1 polymer ?
#
loop_
_entity_poly.entity_id
_entity_poly.type
_entity_poly.pdbx_seq_one_letter_code
_entity_poly.pdbx_strand_id
1 'polypeptide(L)'
;MKVFNFINNRQNKKRISVLTALIIFNLPFLTYSVNAEPLWDIKNHWAERELDQLMALGIVKGFEDGSFKPQDNITRAQFVKMLICALGYEQDAEVLKGVQTKFKDVAADHWAGGYIAAAWELEIAKGDKEGNFFPDEKITRAEITAMVIRTLKFENEALNIKKNNLEFKDSKEIPEWAVGYIDIATRIGIISGMPDNSFSPNEYATRAQGGIIIQRMLMKLHGLFHYKGKIEKVDQRNKSITLKINDTKTQFRISDDICIYMNKEKTNIQSLNSKSDVFIILNNKGEIRYMDCYK
;
A
#
# COMPACT_ATOMS: atom_id res chain seq x y z
N MET A 1 14.55 3.22 -15.19
CA MET A 1 15.09 4.40 -14.46
C MET A 1 14.01 5.20 -13.71
N LYS A 2 12.82 5.47 -14.28
CA LYS A 2 11.76 6.26 -13.61
C LYS A 2 11.08 5.57 -12.41
N VAL A 3 10.92 4.25 -12.42
CA VAL A 3 10.33 3.47 -11.29
C VAL A 3 11.14 3.62 -9.98
N PHE A 4 12.47 3.71 -10.09
CA PHE A 4 13.37 3.97 -8.95
C PHE A 4 13.18 5.37 -8.33
N ASN A 5 12.75 6.36 -9.11
CA ASN A 5 12.47 7.70 -8.58
C ASN A 5 11.26 7.71 -7.63
N PHE A 6 10.28 6.82 -7.81
CA PHE A 6 9.10 6.72 -6.92
C PHE A 6 9.47 6.24 -5.51
N ILE A 7 10.30 5.20 -5.42
CA ILE A 7 10.80 4.65 -4.15
C ILE A 7 11.70 5.68 -3.45
N ASN A 8 12.56 6.34 -4.22
CA ASN A 8 13.40 7.43 -3.72
C ASN A 8 12.56 8.61 -3.22
N ASN A 9 11.44 8.97 -3.86
CA ASN A 9 10.59 10.07 -3.38
C ASN A 9 9.97 9.74 -2.00
N ARG A 10 9.52 8.49 -1.79
CA ARG A 10 9.00 8.01 -0.51
C ARG A 10 10.06 7.97 0.60
N GLN A 11 11.28 7.54 0.27
CA GLN A 11 12.40 7.44 1.22
C GLN A 11 13.06 8.81 1.48
N ASN A 12 13.15 9.70 0.48
CA ASN A 12 13.81 11.00 0.56
C ASN A 12 12.91 12.10 1.15
N LYS A 13 11.59 12.11 0.90
CA LYS A 13 10.68 13.06 1.59
C LYS A 13 10.68 12.86 3.12
N LYS A 14 11.07 11.67 3.61
CA LYS A 14 11.27 11.39 5.04
C LYS A 14 12.61 11.90 5.60
N ARG A 15 13.57 12.30 4.77
CA ARG A 15 14.90 12.81 5.19
C ARG A 15 14.97 14.33 5.34
N ILE A 16 13.98 15.07 4.83
CA ILE A 16 13.99 16.54 4.82
C ILE A 16 12.84 17.05 5.69
N SER A 17 13.02 17.05 7.01
CA SER A 17 12.15 17.79 7.96
C SER A 17 12.85 17.92 9.31
N VAL A 18 14.00 18.58 9.34
CA VAL A 18 14.55 19.17 10.56
C VAL A 18 15.17 20.51 10.19
N LEU A 19 14.39 21.59 10.31
CA LEU A 19 14.83 22.90 10.81
C LEU A 19 13.65 23.88 10.66
N THR A 20 12.91 24.14 11.74
CA THR A 20 12.37 25.47 12.05
C THR A 20 11.94 25.55 13.51
N ALA A 21 12.15 26.73 14.08
CA ALA A 21 12.19 27.07 15.51
C ALA A 21 10.97 26.66 16.34
N LEU A 22 11.28 26.20 17.57
CA LEU A 22 10.35 26.02 18.68
C LEU A 22 9.78 27.38 19.13
N ILE A 23 8.45 27.53 19.09
CA ILE A 23 7.71 28.36 20.04
C ILE A 23 6.72 27.42 20.72
N ILE A 24 7.00 27.03 21.97
CA ILE A 24 6.15 26.12 22.75
C ILE A 24 5.06 26.95 23.43
N PHE A 25 3.83 26.87 22.93
CA PHE A 25 2.64 27.24 23.69
C PHE A 25 2.21 26.01 24.51
N ASN A 26 2.44 26.05 25.83
CA ASN A 26 1.97 24.99 26.74
C ASN A 26 0.46 25.18 27.00
N LEU A 27 -0.36 24.64 26.11
CA LEU A 27 -1.76 24.31 26.40
C LEU A 27 -1.82 22.81 26.69
N PRO A 28 -2.44 22.36 27.80
CA PRO A 28 -2.68 20.95 28.03
C PRO A 28 -3.70 20.45 27.00
N PHE A 29 -3.22 19.95 25.86
CA PHE A 29 -4.03 19.10 25.00
C PHE A 29 -4.24 17.80 25.78
N LEU A 30 -5.50 17.53 26.14
CA LEU A 30 -5.93 16.18 26.48
C LEU A 30 -5.75 15.32 25.22
N THR A 31 -4.59 14.68 25.10
CA THR A 31 -4.39 13.65 24.08
C THR A 31 -5.17 12.43 24.52
N TYR A 32 -6.37 12.24 23.96
CA TYR A 32 -6.98 10.92 23.97
C TYR A 32 -6.10 10.02 23.09
N SER A 33 -5.31 9.15 23.71
CA SER A 33 -4.75 8.00 23.00
C SER A 33 -5.92 7.10 22.64
N VAL A 34 -6.46 7.26 21.44
CA VAL A 34 -7.26 6.21 20.82
C VAL A 34 -6.29 5.08 20.57
N ASN A 35 -6.25 4.09 21.48
CA ASN A 35 -5.75 2.77 21.13
C ASN A 35 -6.68 2.28 20.02
N ALA A 36 -6.22 2.37 18.77
CA ALA A 36 -6.90 1.68 17.69
C ALA A 36 -6.78 0.19 18.03
N GLU A 37 -7.87 -0.39 18.53
CA GLU A 37 -8.01 -1.83 18.67
C GLU A 37 -7.60 -2.48 17.34
N PRO A 38 -6.81 -3.57 17.35
CA PRO A 38 -6.44 -4.26 16.13
C PRO A 38 -7.71 -4.58 15.34
N LEU A 39 -7.68 -4.32 14.02
CA LEU A 39 -8.86 -4.47 13.17
C LEU A 39 -9.41 -5.89 13.30
N TRP A 40 -10.55 -6.02 13.99
CA TRP A 40 -10.98 -7.30 14.55
C TRP A 40 -11.39 -8.30 13.45
N ASP A 41 -11.82 -7.78 12.31
CA ASP A 41 -12.35 -8.50 11.16
C ASP A 41 -11.28 -8.98 10.16
N ILE A 42 -10.01 -8.59 10.36
CA ILE A 42 -8.89 -9.17 9.60
C ILE A 42 -8.12 -10.22 10.39
N LYS A 43 -8.43 -10.43 11.67
CA LYS A 43 -7.78 -11.47 12.48
C LYS A 43 -8.02 -12.85 11.87
N ASN A 44 -6.96 -13.61 11.62
CA ASN A 44 -6.97 -14.90 10.91
C ASN A 44 -7.49 -14.82 9.47
N HIS A 45 -7.65 -13.63 8.91
CA HIS A 45 -8.01 -13.46 7.51
C HIS A 45 -6.80 -13.77 6.63
N TRP A 46 -7.01 -14.36 5.45
CA TRP A 46 -5.94 -14.72 4.51
C TRP A 46 -5.05 -13.54 4.05
N ALA A 47 -5.51 -12.31 4.31
CA ALA A 47 -4.82 -11.07 3.97
C ALA A 47 -4.26 -10.32 5.19
N GLU A 48 -4.37 -10.87 6.40
CA GLU A 48 -4.05 -10.15 7.65
C GLU A 48 -2.64 -9.55 7.60
N ARG A 49 -1.64 -10.37 7.27
CA ARG A 49 -0.23 -9.96 7.29
C ARG A 49 0.06 -8.87 6.27
N GLU A 50 -0.44 -9.01 5.05
CA GLU A 50 -0.26 -8.03 3.99
C GLU A 50 -0.96 -6.70 4.34
N LEU A 51 -2.14 -6.77 4.95
CA LEU A 51 -2.86 -5.58 5.41
C LEU A 51 -2.15 -4.91 6.59
N ASP A 52 -1.59 -5.68 7.53
CA ASP A 52 -0.78 -5.15 8.64
C ASP A 52 0.44 -4.35 8.12
N GLN A 53 1.09 -4.81 7.06
CA GLN A 53 2.18 -4.08 6.42
C GLN A 53 1.70 -2.74 5.83
N LEU A 54 0.57 -2.74 5.12
CA LEU A 54 0.01 -1.53 4.52
C LEU A 54 -0.47 -0.54 5.59
N MET A 55 -1.00 -1.02 6.72
CA MET A 55 -1.39 -0.20 7.87
C MET A 55 -0.17 0.41 8.55
N ALA A 56 0.89 -0.37 8.76
CA ALA A 56 2.14 0.13 9.31
C ALA A 56 2.76 1.23 8.43
N LEU A 57 2.59 1.10 7.10
CA LEU A 57 2.96 2.10 6.12
C LEU A 57 2.01 3.31 6.04
N GLY A 58 0.86 3.27 6.70
CA GLY A 58 -0.17 4.30 6.66
C GLY A 58 -0.96 4.38 5.36
N ILE A 59 -0.85 3.39 4.47
CA ILE A 59 -1.50 3.37 3.15
C ILE A 59 -2.97 3.04 3.27
N VAL A 60 -3.29 2.10 4.16
CA VAL A 60 -4.66 1.72 4.48
C VAL A 60 -4.94 2.00 5.94
N LYS A 61 -6.20 2.30 6.23
CA LYS A 61 -6.72 2.54 7.57
C LYS A 61 -8.03 1.80 7.72
N GLY A 62 -8.34 1.35 8.93
CA GLY A 62 -9.67 0.88 9.28
C GLY A 62 -10.67 2.03 9.38
N PHE A 63 -11.92 1.66 9.62
CA PHE A 63 -13.01 2.57 9.92
C PHE A 63 -13.03 2.93 11.41
N GLU A 64 -13.79 3.95 11.76
CA GLU A 64 -13.93 4.43 13.15
C GLU A 64 -14.53 3.36 14.08
N ASP A 65 -15.27 2.41 13.52
CA ASP A 65 -15.83 1.25 14.22
C ASP A 65 -14.80 0.13 14.51
N GLY A 66 -13.53 0.35 14.17
CA GLY A 66 -12.44 -0.62 14.37
C GLY A 66 -12.43 -1.78 13.38
N SER A 67 -13.22 -1.73 12.30
CA SER A 67 -13.20 -2.72 11.21
C SER A 67 -12.30 -2.30 10.04
N PHE A 68 -11.84 -3.26 9.25
CA PHE A 68 -11.22 -3.01 7.94
C PHE A 68 -12.22 -3.14 6.78
N LYS A 69 -13.23 -4.00 6.94
CA LYS A 69 -14.18 -4.50 5.94
C LYS A 69 -13.48 -5.20 4.76
N PRO A 70 -12.73 -6.29 5.00
CA PRO A 70 -11.90 -6.93 3.98
C PRO A 70 -12.69 -7.50 2.81
N GLN A 71 -13.96 -7.85 3.02
CA GLN A 71 -14.85 -8.46 2.03
C GLN A 71 -15.70 -7.45 1.26
N ASP A 72 -15.74 -6.18 1.70
CA ASP A 72 -16.50 -5.16 1.01
C ASP A 72 -15.86 -4.81 -0.32
N ASN A 73 -16.68 -4.65 -1.36
CA ASN A 73 -16.21 -4.18 -2.65
C ASN A 73 -15.77 -2.72 -2.55
N ILE A 74 -14.58 -2.41 -3.08
CA ILE A 74 -14.04 -1.05 -3.08
C ILE A 74 -14.47 -0.26 -4.30
N THR A 75 -14.58 1.05 -4.13
CA THR A 75 -14.82 1.96 -5.26
C THR A 75 -13.53 2.29 -5.99
N ARG A 76 -13.67 2.80 -7.23
CA ARG A 76 -12.55 3.28 -8.04
C ARG A 76 -11.79 4.40 -7.32
N ALA A 77 -12.49 5.34 -6.69
CA ALA A 77 -11.89 6.41 -5.89
C ALA A 77 -11.11 5.89 -4.67
N GLN A 78 -11.66 4.91 -3.95
CA GLN A 78 -10.98 4.29 -2.80
C GLN A 78 -9.68 3.59 -3.22
N PHE A 79 -9.72 2.84 -4.32
CA PHE A 79 -8.53 2.16 -4.83
C PHE A 79 -7.46 3.17 -5.29
N VAL A 80 -7.84 4.21 -6.03
CA VAL A 80 -6.91 5.26 -6.46
C VAL A 80 -6.28 5.98 -5.28
N LYS A 81 -7.04 6.33 -4.24
CA LYS A 81 -6.47 6.91 -3.01
C LYS A 81 -5.41 5.98 -2.40
N MET A 82 -5.72 4.69 -2.23
CA MET A 82 -4.75 3.72 -1.68
C MET A 82 -3.48 3.66 -2.53
N LEU A 83 -3.62 3.67 -3.86
CA LEU A 83 -2.50 3.61 -4.79
C LEU A 83 -1.62 4.87 -4.74
N ILE A 84 -2.23 6.07 -4.70
CA ILE A 84 -1.51 7.35 -4.59
C ILE A 84 -0.80 7.48 -3.24
N CYS A 85 -1.43 7.05 -2.14
CA CYS A 85 -0.79 6.96 -0.83
C CYS A 85 0.40 5.97 -0.85
N ALA A 86 0.25 4.80 -1.50
CA ALA A 86 1.32 3.83 -1.65
C ALA A 86 2.54 4.39 -2.39
N LEU A 87 2.30 5.28 -3.37
CA LEU A 87 3.34 5.97 -4.12
C LEU A 87 3.96 7.16 -3.38
N GLY A 88 3.43 7.56 -2.23
CA GLY A 88 3.94 8.68 -1.43
C GLY A 88 3.52 10.07 -1.94
N TYR A 89 2.43 10.15 -2.70
CA TYR A 89 1.87 11.40 -3.25
C TYR A 89 0.65 11.92 -2.47
N GLU A 90 0.47 11.49 -1.22
CA GLU A 90 -0.66 11.94 -0.39
C GLU A 90 -0.65 13.47 -0.21
N GLN A 91 0.51 14.07 0.09
CA GLN A 91 0.61 15.52 0.24
C GLN A 91 0.34 16.27 -1.08
N ASP A 92 0.81 15.72 -2.20
CA ASP A 92 0.58 16.29 -3.53
C ASP A 92 -0.92 16.24 -3.89
N ALA A 93 -1.60 15.15 -3.54
CA ALA A 93 -3.06 15.02 -3.69
C ALA A 93 -3.83 16.01 -2.79
N GLU A 94 -3.39 16.24 -1.56
CA GLU A 94 -4.03 17.24 -0.67
C GLU A 94 -3.90 18.67 -1.22
N VAL A 95 -2.77 19.01 -1.85
CA VAL A 95 -2.60 20.32 -2.53
C VAL A 95 -3.56 20.49 -3.71
N LEU A 96 -3.95 19.39 -4.36
CA LEU A 96 -4.89 19.38 -5.48
C LEU A 96 -6.37 19.34 -5.04
N LYS A 97 -6.67 19.33 -3.74
CA LYS A 97 -8.05 19.31 -3.26
C LYS A 97 -8.79 20.58 -3.70
N GLY A 98 -10.02 20.42 -4.21
CA GLY A 98 -10.81 21.54 -4.74
C GLY A 98 -10.45 21.94 -6.18
N VAL A 99 -9.40 21.36 -6.76
CA VAL A 99 -9.05 21.59 -8.17
C VAL A 99 -9.90 20.67 -9.05
N GLN A 100 -10.55 21.24 -10.07
CA GLN A 100 -11.33 20.46 -11.02
C GLN A 100 -10.43 19.46 -11.75
N THR A 101 -10.79 18.18 -11.69
CA THR A 101 -10.05 17.13 -12.39
C THR A 101 -10.33 17.19 -13.91
N LYS A 102 -9.57 16.44 -14.72
CA LYS A 102 -9.87 16.27 -16.15
C LYS A 102 -11.14 15.45 -16.42
N PHE A 103 -11.67 14.77 -15.42
CA PHE A 103 -12.86 13.96 -15.54
C PHE A 103 -14.12 14.77 -15.23
N LYS A 104 -15.14 14.60 -16.08
CA LYS A 104 -16.36 15.40 -16.05
C LYS A 104 -17.28 15.07 -14.87
N ASP A 105 -17.26 13.83 -14.44
CA ASP A 105 -18.10 13.26 -13.38
C ASP A 105 -17.44 13.30 -11.99
N VAL A 106 -16.26 13.91 -11.88
CA VAL A 106 -15.60 14.13 -10.60
C VAL A 106 -15.80 15.60 -10.22
N ALA A 107 -16.70 15.84 -9.27
CA ALA A 107 -16.90 17.16 -8.69
C ALA A 107 -15.60 17.68 -8.04
N ALA A 108 -15.35 18.99 -8.11
CA ALA A 108 -14.14 19.59 -7.54
C ALA A 108 -14.01 19.37 -6.02
N ASP A 109 -15.14 19.29 -5.31
CA ASP A 109 -15.23 19.06 -3.87
C ASP A 109 -15.34 17.57 -3.49
N HIS A 110 -15.34 16.67 -4.48
CA HIS A 110 -15.34 15.23 -4.23
C HIS A 110 -14.12 14.87 -3.35
N TRP A 111 -14.34 14.08 -2.29
CA TRP A 111 -13.31 13.76 -1.29
C TRP A 111 -12.03 13.14 -1.88
N ALA A 112 -12.17 12.44 -3.01
CA ALA A 112 -11.06 11.84 -3.74
C ALA A 112 -10.50 12.69 -4.89
N GLY A 113 -11.05 13.88 -5.15
CA GLY A 113 -10.75 14.70 -6.33
C GLY A 113 -9.25 14.95 -6.50
N GLY A 114 -8.56 15.36 -5.43
CA GLY A 114 -7.11 15.57 -5.45
C GLY A 114 -6.30 14.30 -5.73
N TYR A 115 -6.71 13.15 -5.21
CA TYR A 115 -6.07 11.86 -5.50
C TYR A 115 -6.29 11.42 -6.95
N ILE A 116 -7.50 11.62 -7.47
CA ILE A 116 -7.84 11.31 -8.87
C ILE A 116 -7.07 12.22 -9.81
N ALA A 117 -6.96 13.52 -9.50
CA ALA A 117 -6.14 14.47 -10.25
C ALA A 117 -4.66 14.05 -10.27
N ALA A 118 -4.08 13.71 -9.11
CA ALA A 118 -2.71 13.21 -9.03
C ALA A 118 -2.52 11.93 -9.87
N ALA A 119 -3.48 11.00 -9.81
CA ALA A 119 -3.44 9.76 -10.59
C ALA A 119 -3.55 10.01 -12.11
N TRP A 120 -4.30 11.03 -12.52
CA TRP A 120 -4.35 11.46 -13.92
C TRP A 120 -2.99 12.00 -14.38
N GLU A 121 -2.38 12.92 -13.63
CA GLU A 121 -1.07 13.51 -13.96
C GLU A 121 0.05 12.45 -14.02
N LEU A 122 -0.08 11.37 -13.23
CA LEU A 122 0.83 10.24 -13.25
C LEU A 122 0.53 9.21 -14.35
N GLU A 123 -0.49 9.44 -15.19
CA GLU A 123 -0.99 8.55 -16.26
C GLU A 123 -1.49 7.19 -15.72
N ILE A 124 -1.94 7.16 -14.46
CA ILE A 124 -2.45 5.95 -13.79
C ILE A 124 -3.96 5.84 -14.01
N ALA A 125 -4.68 6.93 -13.71
CA ALA A 125 -6.11 7.02 -13.90
C ALA A 125 -6.43 7.37 -15.35
N LYS A 126 -7.33 6.61 -15.95
CA LYS A 126 -7.93 6.90 -17.26
C LYS A 126 -9.44 6.79 -17.14
N GLY A 127 -10.13 7.61 -17.92
CA GLY A 127 -11.59 7.62 -18.00
C GLY A 127 -12.08 6.81 -19.19
N ASP A 128 -13.40 6.79 -19.36
CA ASP A 128 -14.04 6.30 -20.58
C ASP A 128 -13.80 7.27 -21.77
N LYS A 129 -14.47 7.01 -22.90
CA LYS A 129 -14.34 7.83 -24.10
C LYS A 129 -15.05 9.17 -23.96
N GLU A 130 -16.02 9.24 -23.05
CA GLU A 130 -16.86 10.37 -22.73
C GLU A 130 -16.18 11.33 -21.75
N GLY A 131 -15.10 10.89 -21.09
CA GLY A 131 -14.30 11.66 -20.14
C GLY A 131 -14.73 11.48 -18.67
N ASN A 132 -15.40 10.38 -18.35
CA ASN A 132 -15.84 10.04 -16.99
C ASN A 132 -14.86 9.06 -16.33
N PHE A 133 -14.67 9.21 -15.02
CA PHE A 133 -13.83 8.34 -14.21
C PHE A 133 -14.61 7.31 -13.41
N PHE A 134 -15.87 7.59 -13.07
CA PHE A 134 -16.76 6.82 -12.21
C PHE A 134 -16.22 6.62 -10.78
N PRO A 135 -16.02 7.70 -10.00
CA PRO A 135 -15.32 7.63 -8.72
C PRO A 135 -15.99 6.71 -7.68
N ASP A 136 -17.32 6.71 -7.64
CA ASP A 136 -18.09 5.99 -6.62
C ASP A 136 -18.54 4.58 -7.05
N GLU A 137 -18.34 4.24 -8.33
CA GLU A 137 -18.60 2.90 -8.83
C GLU A 137 -17.59 1.89 -8.30
N LYS A 138 -18.04 0.64 -8.14
CA LYS A 138 -17.18 -0.46 -7.74
C LYS A 138 -16.18 -0.78 -8.84
N ILE A 139 -14.94 -1.01 -8.46
CA ILE A 139 -13.85 -1.28 -9.42
C ILE A 139 -13.71 -2.79 -9.65
N THR A 140 -13.55 -3.18 -10.90
CA THR A 140 -13.30 -4.59 -11.27
C THR A 140 -11.85 -4.99 -11.03
N ARG A 141 -11.60 -6.29 -10.95
CA ARG A 141 -10.24 -6.84 -10.86
C ARG A 141 -9.38 -6.48 -12.06
N ALA A 142 -9.94 -6.52 -13.28
CA ALA A 142 -9.23 -6.12 -14.49
C ALA A 142 -8.77 -4.64 -14.44
N GLU A 143 -9.63 -3.75 -13.95
CA GLU A 143 -9.31 -2.31 -13.86
C GLU A 143 -8.24 -2.01 -12.80
N ILE A 144 -8.31 -2.65 -11.62
CA ILE A 144 -7.26 -2.55 -10.62
C ILE A 144 -5.91 -3.00 -11.21
N THR A 145 -5.89 -4.13 -11.92
CA THR A 145 -4.66 -4.63 -12.56
C THR A 145 -4.10 -3.62 -13.56
N ALA A 146 -4.94 -3.02 -14.39
CA ALA A 146 -4.49 -2.02 -15.35
C ALA A 146 -3.91 -0.76 -14.69
N MET A 147 -4.53 -0.25 -13.62
CA MET A 147 -4.00 0.89 -12.87
C MET A 147 -2.62 0.59 -12.26
N VAL A 148 -2.42 -0.62 -11.74
CA VAL A 148 -1.13 -1.04 -11.16
C VAL A 148 -0.05 -1.24 -12.23
N ILE A 149 -0.39 -1.81 -13.37
CA ILE A 149 0.57 -1.95 -14.48
C ILE A 149 0.94 -0.59 -15.10
N ARG A 150 0.01 0.37 -15.18
CA ARG A 150 0.32 1.76 -15.53
C ARG A 150 1.24 2.41 -14.51
N THR A 151 0.99 2.19 -13.23
CA THR A 151 1.85 2.67 -12.15
C THR A 151 3.29 2.17 -12.29
N LEU A 152 3.45 0.91 -12.70
CA LEU A 152 4.75 0.30 -12.97
C LEU A 152 5.35 0.66 -14.33
N LYS A 153 4.67 1.50 -15.12
CA LYS A 153 5.09 1.99 -16.44
C LYS A 153 5.28 0.88 -17.47
N PHE A 154 4.46 -0.16 -17.38
CA PHE A 154 4.39 -1.29 -18.32
C PHE A 154 3.23 -1.17 -19.33
N GLU A 155 2.50 -0.05 -19.37
CA GLU A 155 1.35 0.11 -20.26
C GLU A 155 1.68 -0.13 -21.74
N ASN A 156 2.78 0.42 -22.25
CA ASN A 156 3.17 0.22 -23.66
C ASN A 156 3.48 -1.26 -23.97
N GLU A 157 4.10 -1.99 -23.04
CA GLU A 157 4.31 -3.43 -23.20
C GLU A 157 2.97 -4.17 -23.17
N ALA A 158 2.08 -3.82 -22.24
CA ALA A 158 0.75 -4.43 -22.12
C ALA A 158 -0.04 -4.27 -23.42
N LEU A 159 -0.05 -3.06 -23.99
CA LEU A 159 -0.79 -2.76 -25.21
C LEU A 159 -0.30 -3.54 -26.44
N ASN A 160 0.95 -4.04 -26.43
CA ASN A 160 1.52 -4.83 -27.53
C ASN A 160 1.15 -6.33 -27.46
N ILE A 161 0.60 -6.79 -26.34
CA ILE A 161 0.20 -8.19 -26.15
C ILE A 161 -1.24 -8.34 -26.62
N LYS A 162 -1.41 -8.88 -27.84
CA LYS A 162 -2.73 -9.08 -28.46
C LYS A 162 -3.29 -10.48 -28.30
N LYS A 163 -2.40 -11.48 -28.18
CA LYS A 163 -2.81 -12.87 -28.04
C LYS A 163 -3.04 -13.19 -26.56
N ASN A 164 -4.22 -13.71 -26.25
CA ASN A 164 -4.51 -14.23 -24.92
C ASN A 164 -3.90 -15.63 -24.77
N ASN A 165 -2.80 -15.73 -24.02
CA ASN A 165 -2.16 -16.98 -23.62
C ASN A 165 -2.30 -17.23 -22.10
N LEU A 166 -3.24 -16.55 -21.43
CA LEU A 166 -3.42 -16.68 -19.99
C LEU A 166 -4.00 -18.06 -19.65
N GLU A 167 -3.42 -18.71 -18.64
CA GLU A 167 -3.79 -20.07 -18.21
C GLU A 167 -4.93 -20.10 -17.16
N PHE A 168 -5.62 -18.96 -16.98
CA PHE A 168 -6.79 -18.90 -16.10
C PHE A 168 -7.97 -19.64 -16.71
N LYS A 169 -8.77 -20.28 -15.86
CA LYS A 169 -9.96 -21.06 -16.23
C LYS A 169 -10.98 -20.23 -17.02
N ASP A 170 -11.11 -18.96 -16.67
CA ASP A 170 -12.00 -17.96 -17.24
C ASP A 170 -11.26 -17.00 -18.19
N SER A 171 -10.12 -17.42 -18.76
CA SER A 171 -9.34 -16.58 -19.68
C SER A 171 -10.15 -16.05 -20.87
N LYS A 172 -11.20 -16.76 -21.30
CA LYS A 172 -12.12 -16.33 -22.37
C LYS A 172 -13.03 -15.16 -21.96
N GLU A 173 -13.22 -14.92 -20.67
CA GLU A 173 -14.04 -13.81 -20.14
C GLU A 173 -13.22 -12.51 -19.98
N ILE A 174 -11.90 -12.60 -20.14
CA ILE A 174 -11.00 -11.45 -20.04
C ILE A 174 -11.22 -10.53 -21.25
N PRO A 175 -11.60 -9.26 -21.03
CA PRO A 175 -11.74 -8.30 -22.12
C PRO A 175 -10.42 -8.11 -22.87
N GLU A 176 -10.48 -7.94 -24.19
CA GLU A 176 -9.28 -7.81 -25.05
C GLU A 176 -8.34 -6.70 -24.56
N TRP A 177 -8.90 -5.57 -24.11
CA TRP A 177 -8.12 -4.45 -23.59
C TRP A 177 -7.30 -4.81 -22.34
N ALA A 178 -7.73 -5.80 -21.55
CA ALA A 178 -7.13 -6.17 -20.27
C ALA A 178 -6.08 -7.28 -20.41
N VAL A 179 -6.09 -8.05 -21.50
CA VAL A 179 -5.23 -9.23 -21.71
C VAL A 179 -3.77 -8.94 -21.39
N GLY A 180 -3.19 -7.92 -22.03
CA GLY A 180 -1.77 -7.60 -21.84
C GLY A 180 -1.42 -7.09 -20.44
N TYR A 181 -2.35 -6.40 -19.77
CA TYR A 181 -2.13 -5.94 -18.40
C TYR A 181 -2.11 -7.13 -17.43
N ILE A 182 -3.04 -8.06 -17.59
CA ILE A 182 -3.13 -9.26 -16.76
C ILE A 182 -1.95 -10.19 -17.02
N ASP A 183 -1.52 -10.34 -18.27
CA ASP A 183 -0.34 -11.11 -18.66
C ASP A 183 0.93 -10.60 -17.96
N ILE A 184 1.21 -9.29 -18.06
CA ILE A 184 2.37 -8.71 -17.37
C ILE A 184 2.24 -8.88 -15.87
N ALA A 185 1.08 -8.56 -15.29
CA ALA A 185 0.87 -8.62 -13.85
C ALA A 185 1.06 -10.04 -13.29
N THR A 186 0.69 -11.06 -14.06
CA THR A 186 0.91 -12.47 -13.74
C THR A 186 2.38 -12.83 -13.84
N ARG A 187 3.05 -12.48 -14.96
CA ARG A 187 4.50 -12.73 -15.16
C ARG A 187 5.38 -12.12 -14.07
N ILE A 188 5.04 -10.93 -13.59
CA ILE A 188 5.83 -10.22 -12.57
C ILE A 188 5.41 -10.54 -11.13
N GLY A 189 4.42 -11.43 -10.94
CA GLY A 189 4.02 -11.96 -9.63
C GLY A 189 3.09 -11.04 -8.82
N ILE A 190 2.45 -10.05 -9.44
CA ILE A 190 1.47 -9.19 -8.76
C ILE A 190 0.12 -9.89 -8.68
N ILE A 191 -0.28 -10.57 -9.75
CA ILE A 191 -1.51 -11.36 -9.84
C ILE A 191 -1.14 -12.85 -9.83
N SER A 192 -1.93 -13.64 -9.11
CA SER A 192 -1.76 -15.10 -9.04
C SER A 192 -3.06 -15.86 -9.31
N GLY A 193 -4.14 -15.16 -9.68
CA GLY A 193 -5.48 -15.74 -9.76
C GLY A 193 -6.14 -15.98 -8.40
N MET A 194 -7.28 -16.64 -8.44
CA MET A 194 -8.09 -17.09 -7.32
C MET A 194 -7.78 -18.57 -7.00
N PRO A 195 -8.23 -19.08 -5.83
CA PRO A 195 -7.99 -20.48 -5.46
C PRO A 195 -8.50 -21.53 -6.48
N ASP A 196 -9.51 -21.19 -7.28
CA ASP A 196 -10.06 -22.05 -8.33
C ASP A 196 -9.38 -21.87 -9.70
N ASN A 197 -8.24 -21.17 -9.73
CA ASN A 197 -7.48 -20.81 -10.93
C ASN A 197 -8.23 -19.86 -11.91
N SER A 198 -9.25 -19.14 -11.44
CA SER A 198 -9.85 -18.03 -12.19
C SER A 198 -9.08 -16.71 -12.00
N PHE A 199 -9.21 -15.78 -12.94
CA PHE A 199 -8.82 -14.39 -12.76
C PHE A 199 -9.97 -13.52 -12.24
N SER A 200 -11.22 -13.84 -12.59
CA SER A 200 -12.45 -13.10 -12.33
C SER A 200 -12.41 -11.65 -12.86
N PRO A 201 -12.26 -11.43 -14.19
CA PRO A 201 -11.98 -10.10 -14.74
C PRO A 201 -13.07 -9.07 -14.50
N ASN A 202 -14.33 -9.51 -14.49
CA ASN A 202 -15.50 -8.64 -14.40
C ASN A 202 -16.08 -8.56 -12.98
N GLU A 203 -15.53 -9.34 -12.04
CA GLU A 203 -15.95 -9.25 -10.64
C GLU A 203 -15.35 -8.00 -9.97
N TYR A 204 -16.15 -7.40 -9.09
CA TYR A 204 -15.68 -6.31 -8.25
C TYR A 204 -14.65 -6.81 -7.25
N ALA A 205 -13.58 -6.03 -7.10
CA ALA A 205 -12.53 -6.36 -6.17
C ALA A 205 -12.94 -6.01 -4.73
N THR A 206 -12.66 -6.91 -3.81
CA THR A 206 -12.80 -6.63 -2.38
C THR A 206 -11.67 -5.72 -1.90
N ARG A 207 -11.89 -5.08 -0.74
CA ARG A 207 -10.88 -4.23 -0.10
C ARG A 207 -9.59 -4.97 0.23
N ALA A 208 -9.69 -6.24 0.66
CA ALA A 208 -8.53 -7.09 0.89
C ALA A 208 -7.76 -7.39 -0.41
N GLN A 209 -8.48 -7.72 -1.50
CA GLN A 209 -7.86 -7.97 -2.80
C GLN A 209 -7.13 -6.72 -3.33
N GLY A 210 -7.77 -5.55 -3.27
CA GLY A 210 -7.14 -4.28 -3.66
C GLY A 210 -5.90 -3.97 -2.82
N GLY A 211 -5.96 -4.20 -1.51
CA GLY A 211 -4.80 -4.06 -0.62
C GLY A 211 -3.65 -4.97 -1.03
N ILE A 212 -3.89 -6.26 -1.22
CA ILE A 212 -2.82 -7.22 -1.56
C ILE A 212 -2.15 -6.90 -2.89
N ILE A 213 -2.90 -6.46 -3.89
CA ILE A 213 -2.31 -6.07 -5.17
C ILE A 213 -1.35 -4.88 -4.97
N ILE A 214 -1.72 -3.89 -4.14
CA ILE A 214 -0.82 -2.78 -3.78
C ILE A 214 0.39 -3.26 -2.98
N GLN A 215 0.20 -4.17 -2.03
CA GLN A 215 1.29 -4.73 -1.22
C GLN A 215 2.31 -5.44 -2.13
N ARG A 216 1.85 -6.28 -3.06
CA ARG A 216 2.71 -6.99 -4.02
C ARG A 216 3.41 -6.03 -4.98
N MET A 217 2.72 -4.99 -5.42
CA MET A 217 3.34 -3.90 -6.18
C MET A 217 4.49 -3.27 -5.38
N LEU A 218 4.27 -2.94 -4.10
CA LEU A 218 5.32 -2.37 -3.25
C LEU A 218 6.48 -3.34 -3.01
N MET A 219 6.22 -4.65 -2.90
CA MET A 219 7.28 -5.66 -2.87
C MET A 219 8.11 -5.61 -4.15
N LYS A 220 7.46 -5.57 -5.31
CA LYS A 220 8.14 -5.52 -6.62
C LYS A 220 8.98 -4.24 -6.78
N LEU A 221 8.52 -3.15 -6.18
CA LEU A 221 9.23 -1.88 -6.12
C LEU A 221 10.30 -1.84 -5.03
N HIS A 222 10.46 -2.86 -4.18
CA HIS A 222 11.29 -2.77 -2.97
C HIS A 222 10.91 -1.58 -2.06
N GLY A 223 9.67 -1.08 -2.17
CA GLY A 223 9.15 0.06 -1.44
C GLY A 223 8.32 -0.32 -0.21
N LEU A 224 8.19 -1.61 0.07
CA LEU A 224 7.41 -2.13 1.19
C LEU A 224 8.11 -1.94 2.54
N PHE A 225 9.42 -2.20 2.61
CA PHE A 225 10.20 -2.15 3.85
C PHE A 225 11.17 -0.97 3.83
N HIS A 226 11.36 -0.32 4.98
CA HIS A 226 12.36 0.75 5.12
C HIS A 226 13.76 0.18 5.22
N TYR A 227 13.93 -0.89 6.00
CA TYR A 227 15.22 -1.54 6.18
C TYR A 227 15.08 -3.06 6.24
N LYS A 228 16.15 -3.72 5.81
CA LYS A 228 16.44 -5.13 6.06
C LYS A 228 17.74 -5.20 6.86
N GLY A 229 17.80 -6.04 7.88
CA GLY A 229 19.01 -6.21 8.68
C GLY A 229 18.91 -7.40 9.61
N LYS A 230 19.83 -7.48 10.57
CA LYS A 230 19.88 -8.54 11.59
C LYS A 230 19.68 -7.95 12.98
N ILE A 231 18.88 -8.61 13.81
CA ILE A 231 18.68 -8.19 15.21
C ILE A 231 19.96 -8.47 16.00
N GLU A 232 20.59 -7.43 16.53
CA GLU A 232 21.78 -7.56 17.40
C GLU A 232 21.39 -7.55 18.88
N LYS A 233 20.46 -6.66 19.25
CA LYS A 233 20.02 -6.49 20.64
C LYS A 233 18.55 -6.07 20.68
N VAL A 234 17.80 -6.63 21.62
CA VAL A 234 16.45 -6.21 21.98
C VAL A 234 16.48 -5.68 23.42
N ASP A 235 16.13 -4.42 23.62
CA ASP A 235 15.98 -3.79 24.93
C ASP A 235 14.49 -3.54 25.19
N GLN A 236 13.87 -4.51 25.86
CA GLN A 236 12.44 -4.47 26.17
C GLN A 236 12.10 -3.37 27.18
N ARG A 237 13.02 -3.04 28.09
CA ARG A 237 12.79 -2.00 29.12
C ARG A 237 12.69 -0.62 28.49
N ASN A 238 13.58 -0.34 27.54
CA ASN A 238 13.61 0.95 26.84
C ASN A 238 12.83 0.94 25.51
N LYS A 239 12.11 -0.15 25.20
CA LYS A 239 11.38 -0.35 23.94
C LYS A 239 12.25 0.01 22.73
N SER A 240 13.43 -0.59 22.64
CA SER A 240 14.35 -0.33 21.52
C SER A 240 15.00 -1.59 20.98
N ILE A 241 15.35 -1.58 19.69
CA ILE A 241 16.06 -2.65 19.02
C ILE A 241 17.27 -2.09 18.31
N THR A 242 18.41 -2.75 18.45
CA THR A 242 19.60 -2.49 17.65
C THR A 242 19.66 -3.48 16.50
N LEU A 243 19.70 -2.96 15.28
CA LEU A 243 19.82 -3.73 14.05
C LEU A 243 21.20 -3.52 13.44
N LYS A 244 21.80 -4.59 12.91
CA LYS A 244 22.93 -4.51 11.98
C LYS A 244 22.39 -4.37 10.56
N ILE A 245 22.58 -3.22 9.93
CA ILE A 245 22.14 -2.88 8.57
C ILE A 245 23.39 -2.47 7.78
N ASN A 246 23.74 -3.21 6.72
CA ASN A 246 24.95 -2.96 5.92
C ASN A 246 26.19 -2.71 6.80
N ASP A 247 26.43 -3.64 7.74
CA ASP A 247 27.49 -3.59 8.75
C ASP A 247 27.46 -2.46 9.78
N THR A 248 26.49 -1.55 9.69
CA THR A 248 26.30 -0.48 10.68
C THR A 248 25.27 -0.88 11.72
N LYS A 249 25.59 -0.69 13.00
CA LYS A 249 24.63 -0.88 14.10
C LYS A 249 23.78 0.38 14.25
N THR A 250 22.48 0.25 14.04
CA THR A 250 21.50 1.34 14.18
C THR A 250 20.47 0.96 15.23
N GLN A 251 20.22 1.86 16.19
CA GLN A 251 19.19 1.66 17.21
C GLN A 251 17.90 2.35 16.77
N PHE A 252 16.78 1.68 16.95
CA PHE A 252 15.45 2.21 16.72
C PHE A 252 14.61 2.07 17.98
N ARG A 253 13.72 3.04 18.21
CA ARG A 253 12.61 2.89 19.15
C ARG A 253 11.54 2.00 18.54
N ILE A 254 10.78 1.33 19.39
CA ILE A 254 9.63 0.49 19.04
C ILE A 254 8.36 1.29 19.32
N SER A 255 7.46 1.33 18.34
CA SER A 255 6.14 1.95 18.50
C SER A 255 5.28 1.14 19.47
N ASP A 256 4.39 1.80 20.19
CA ASP A 256 3.48 1.11 21.14
C ASP A 256 2.48 0.18 20.44
N ASP A 257 2.17 0.46 19.18
CA ASP A 257 1.27 -0.30 18.30
C ASP A 257 2.03 -1.21 17.32
N ILE A 258 3.23 -1.69 17.71
CA ILE A 258 4.04 -2.56 16.85
C ILE A 258 3.33 -3.87 16.48
N CYS A 259 3.38 -4.22 15.21
CA CYS A 259 2.99 -5.54 14.72
C CYS A 259 4.24 -6.39 14.40
N ILE A 260 4.31 -7.61 14.94
CA ILE A 260 5.49 -8.49 14.80
C ILE A 260 5.05 -9.82 14.21
N TYR A 261 5.74 -10.24 13.16
CA TYR A 261 5.65 -11.57 12.57
C TYR A 261 6.99 -12.31 12.73
N MET A 262 6.92 -13.60 13.04
CA MET A 262 8.05 -14.51 13.05
C MET A 262 7.69 -15.75 12.24
N ASN A 263 8.43 -16.01 11.16
CA ASN A 263 8.13 -17.11 10.23
C ASN A 263 6.67 -17.10 9.73
N LYS A 264 6.15 -15.91 9.39
CA LYS A 264 4.76 -15.65 8.95
C LYS A 264 3.67 -15.77 10.01
N GLU A 265 4.00 -16.14 11.24
CA GLU A 265 3.05 -16.18 12.36
C GLU A 265 3.12 -14.90 13.20
N LYS A 266 1.97 -14.36 13.58
CA LYS A 266 1.89 -13.14 14.40
C LYS A 266 2.37 -13.44 15.81
N THR A 267 3.16 -12.54 16.39
CA THR A 267 3.83 -12.77 17.67
C THR A 267 4.08 -11.46 18.43
N ASN A 268 4.83 -11.52 19.52
CA ASN A 268 5.13 -10.41 20.41
C ASN A 268 6.64 -10.20 20.56
N ILE A 269 7.02 -9.11 21.25
CA ILE A 269 8.41 -8.72 21.42
C ILE A 269 9.22 -9.75 22.23
N GLN A 270 8.55 -10.56 23.07
CA GLN A 270 9.19 -11.58 23.88
C GLN A 270 9.69 -12.77 23.04
N SER A 271 9.13 -13.01 21.86
CA SER A 271 9.58 -14.07 20.96
C SER A 271 10.82 -13.71 20.13
N LEU A 272 11.20 -12.42 20.12
CA LEU A 272 12.34 -11.94 19.35
C LEU A 272 13.66 -12.47 19.92
N ASN A 273 14.48 -13.04 19.06
CA ASN A 273 15.83 -13.47 19.41
C ASN A 273 16.88 -12.55 18.75
N SER A 274 18.00 -12.38 19.43
CA SER A 274 19.21 -11.87 18.78
C SER A 274 19.63 -12.85 17.69
N LYS A 275 19.99 -12.34 16.52
CA LYS A 275 20.44 -13.03 15.29
C LYS A 275 19.35 -13.37 14.26
N SER A 276 18.07 -13.05 14.48
CA SER A 276 17.08 -13.15 13.40
C SER A 276 17.33 -12.12 12.30
N ASP A 277 17.16 -12.51 11.05
CA ASP A 277 17.01 -11.55 9.95
C ASP A 277 15.63 -10.89 10.06
N VAL A 278 15.58 -9.60 9.77
CA VAL A 278 14.37 -8.80 9.94
C VAL A 278 14.20 -7.77 8.84
N PHE A 279 12.94 -7.61 8.42
CA PHE A 279 12.47 -6.46 7.66
C PHE A 279 11.64 -5.56 8.56
N ILE A 280 11.85 -4.24 8.48
CA ILE A 280 11.14 -3.29 9.32
C ILE A 280 10.44 -2.20 8.51
N ILE A 281 9.32 -1.73 9.08
CA ILE A 281 8.59 -0.57 8.62
C ILE A 281 8.56 0.45 9.75
N LEU A 282 8.92 1.69 9.44
CA LEU A 282 8.91 2.81 10.37
C LEU A 282 7.64 3.65 10.21
N ASN A 283 7.11 4.13 11.35
CA ASN A 283 6.08 5.16 11.38
C ASN A 283 6.65 6.54 10.98
N ASN A 284 5.84 7.60 11.06
CA ASN A 284 6.25 8.98 10.76
C ASN A 284 7.20 9.58 11.81
N LYS A 285 7.30 9.00 13.01
CA LYS A 285 8.24 9.38 14.07
C LYS A 285 9.59 8.67 13.98
N GLY A 286 9.76 7.76 13.01
CA GLY A 286 10.97 6.94 12.87
C GLY A 286 11.04 5.74 13.80
N GLU A 287 9.93 5.37 14.44
CA GLU A 287 9.84 4.21 15.33
C GLU A 287 9.39 2.96 14.54
N ILE A 288 9.88 1.79 14.93
CA ILE A 288 9.50 0.51 14.31
C ILE A 288 8.03 0.23 14.64
N ARG A 289 7.21 0.16 13.59
CA ARG A 289 5.77 -0.16 13.68
C ARG A 289 5.43 -1.54 13.14
N TYR A 290 6.29 -2.09 12.28
CA TYR A 290 6.13 -3.47 11.82
C TYR A 290 7.49 -4.17 11.73
N MET A 291 7.53 -5.44 12.12
CA MET A 291 8.67 -6.34 11.97
C MET A 291 8.26 -7.65 11.32
N ASP A 292 9.01 -8.07 10.30
CA ASP A 292 8.94 -9.42 9.74
C ASP A 292 10.26 -10.14 10.00
N CYS A 293 10.24 -11.10 10.91
CA CYS A 293 11.43 -11.83 11.36
C CYS A 293 11.46 -13.24 10.78
N TYR A 294 12.67 -13.68 10.47
CA TYR A 294 12.96 -15.02 9.96
C TYR A 294 14.24 -15.55 10.63
N LYS A 295 14.30 -16.86 10.82
CA LYS A 295 15.50 -17.53 11.34
C LYS A 295 16.52 -17.79 10.24
#